data_AF-A0A967PN71-F1
#
_entry.id   AF-A0A967PN71-F1
#
_cell.length_a   1.000
_cell.length_b   1.000
_cell.length_c   1.000
_cell.angle_alpha   90.00
_cell.angle_beta   90.00
_cell.angle_gamma   90.00
#
_symmetry.space_group_name_H-M   'P 1'
#
loop_
_entity.id
_entity.type
_entity.pdbx_description
1 polymer ?
#
loop_
_entity_poly.entity_id
_entity_poly.type
_entity_poly.pdbx_seq_one_letter_code
_entity_poly.pdbx_strand_id
1 'polypeptide(L)'
;CSHGTHIAGMISGDDPVLRGVAPDAGILAIRVGAVLDTGPDIPELGVLRGLEHVYDLRDTHDIVAVNLSFGGPPDGCAEPAWEDVIGRLTQAGIAVVAAAGNSGDPTEITF
;
A
#
# COMPACT_ATOMS: atom_id res chain seq x y z
N CYS A 1 7.64 10.36 -8.44
CA CYS A 1 8.67 9.28 -8.53
C CYS A 1 9.43 9.03 -7.22
N SER A 2 9.48 9.94 -6.24
CA SER A 2 10.25 9.73 -4.99
C SER A 2 9.49 8.96 -3.89
N HIS A 3 8.17 9.10 -3.79
CA HIS A 3 7.39 8.56 -2.68
C HIS A 3 7.58 7.04 -2.51
N GLY A 4 7.28 6.25 -3.54
CA GLY A 4 7.42 4.79 -3.48
C GLY A 4 8.84 4.31 -3.19
N THR A 5 9.86 5.00 -3.73
CA THR A 5 11.27 4.69 -3.45
C THR A 5 11.64 4.96 -1.99
N HIS A 6 11.14 6.06 -1.41
CA HIS A 6 11.36 6.36 0.00
C HIS A 6 10.74 5.31 0.92
N ILE A 7 9.50 4.89 0.62
CA ILE A 7 8.83 3.81 1.36
C ILE A 7 9.58 2.47 1.20
N ALA A 8 9.97 2.11 -0.02
CA ALA A 8 10.74 0.89 -0.27
C ALA A 8 12.06 0.88 0.50
N GLY A 9 12.74 2.03 0.63
CA GLY A 9 13.94 2.18 1.44
C GLY A 9 13.70 1.93 2.94
N MET A 10 12.59 2.42 3.50
CA MET A 10 12.22 2.13 4.89
C MET A 10 11.93 0.64 5.13
N ILE A 11 11.45 -0.08 4.11
CA ILE A 11 11.16 -1.51 4.20
C ILE A 11 12.44 -2.33 4.01
N SER A 12 13.13 -2.20 2.88
CA SER A 12 14.20 -3.10 2.46
C SER A 12 15.51 -2.40 2.09
N GLY A 13 15.74 -1.17 2.56
CA GLY A 13 17.00 -0.47 2.33
C GLY A 13 18.19 -1.22 2.95
N ASP A 14 19.22 -1.51 2.15
CA ASP A 14 20.44 -2.20 2.59
C ASP A 14 21.63 -1.22 2.73
N ASP A 15 21.37 -0.06 3.31
CA ASP A 15 22.41 0.92 3.63
C ASP A 15 22.92 0.72 5.08
N PRO A 16 24.21 0.96 5.38
CA PRO A 16 24.75 0.82 6.74
C PRO A 16 24.17 1.79 7.77
N VAL A 17 23.63 2.94 7.35
CA VAL A 17 23.08 3.99 8.21
C VAL A 17 21.56 4.06 8.08
N LEU A 18 21.04 4.02 6.86
CA LEU A 18 19.61 4.11 6.54
C LEU A 18 19.05 2.72 6.21
N ARG A 19 19.20 1.77 7.14
CA ARG A 19 18.76 0.39 6.97
C ARG A 19 17.24 0.27 7.14
N GLY A 20 16.60 -0.45 6.22
CA GLY A 20 15.19 -0.81 6.31
C GLY A 20 14.91 -1.86 7.38
N VAL A 21 13.64 -2.07 7.70
CA VAL A 21 13.19 -3.05 8.71
C VAL A 21 13.50 -4.49 8.29
N ALA A 22 13.35 -4.79 7.01
CA ALA A 22 13.55 -6.10 6.38
C ALA A 22 14.50 -5.96 5.16
N PRO A 23 15.80 -5.71 5.39
CA PRO A 23 16.77 -5.38 4.36
C PRO A 23 16.98 -6.49 3.32
N ASP A 24 16.76 -7.75 3.69
CA ASP A 24 16.90 -8.91 2.80
C ASP A 24 15.60 -9.23 2.03
N ALA A 25 14.51 -8.46 2.26
CA ALA A 25 13.24 -8.67 1.57
C ALA A 25 13.28 -8.15 0.14
N GLY A 26 12.65 -8.89 -0.78
CA GLY A 26 12.40 -8.41 -2.14
C GLY A 26 11.28 -7.36 -2.19
N ILE A 27 11.33 -6.47 -3.18
CA ILE A 27 10.28 -5.47 -3.45
C ILE A 27 9.60 -5.78 -4.78
N LEU A 28 8.29 -6.07 -4.73
CA LEU A 28 7.42 -6.10 -5.90
C LEU A 28 6.73 -4.74 -6.04
N ALA A 29 7.17 -3.91 -6.99
CA ALA A 29 6.64 -2.56 -7.17
C ALA A 29 5.39 -2.56 -8.07
N ILE A 30 4.22 -2.30 -7.49
CA ILE A 30 2.95 -2.15 -8.22
C ILE A 30 2.59 -0.66 -8.30
N ARG A 31 2.57 -0.10 -9.53
CA ARG A 31 2.18 1.29 -9.76
C ARG A 31 0.68 1.37 -10.03
N VAL A 32 -0.06 1.99 -9.11
CA VAL A 32 -1.53 2.10 -9.13
C VAL A 32 -2.04 3.47 -9.57
N GLY A 33 -1.14 4.41 -9.87
CA GLY A 33 -1.49 5.79 -10.22
C GLY A 33 -0.42 6.49 -11.06
N ALA A 34 -0.64 7.77 -11.32
CA ALA A 34 0.25 8.63 -12.07
C ALA A 34 0.56 9.93 -11.33
N VAL A 35 1.58 10.65 -11.80
CA VAL A 35 1.78 12.05 -11.41
C VAL A 35 1.33 12.87 -12.59
N LEU A 36 0.28 13.65 -12.40
CA LEU A 36 -0.25 14.61 -13.36
C LEU A 36 0.29 16.00 -13.04
N ASP A 37 0.07 16.97 -13.92
CA ASP A 37 0.44 18.36 -13.68
C ASP A 37 -0.25 18.95 -12.43
N THR A 38 -1.40 18.39 -12.06
CA THR A 38 -2.19 18.75 -10.88
C THR A 38 -1.75 18.05 -9.59
N GLY A 39 -0.75 17.16 -9.67
CA GLY A 39 -0.26 16.37 -8.54
C GLY A 39 -0.41 14.86 -8.72
N PRO A 40 -0.11 14.06 -7.68
CA PRO A 40 -0.33 12.62 -7.72
C PRO A 40 -1.82 12.30 -7.85
N ASP A 41 -2.14 11.40 -8.77
CA ASP A 41 -3.47 10.86 -9.00
C ASP A 41 -3.44 9.35 -8.81
N ILE A 42 -4.22 8.87 -7.85
CA ILE A 42 -4.34 7.46 -7.48
C ILE A 42 -5.82 7.11 -7.51
N PRO A 43 -6.35 6.63 -8.64
CA PRO A 43 -7.75 6.26 -8.74
C PRO A 43 -8.02 4.97 -7.93
N GLU A 44 -9.14 4.92 -7.21
CA GLU A 44 -9.56 3.76 -6.41
C GLU A 44 -9.54 2.46 -7.23
N LEU A 45 -10.09 2.49 -8.45
CA LEU A 45 -10.08 1.35 -9.37
C LEU A 45 -8.66 0.89 -9.73
N GLY A 46 -7.70 1.82 -9.80
CA GLY A 46 -6.29 1.50 -10.02
C GLY A 46 -5.69 0.72 -8.84
N VAL A 47 -6.08 1.08 -7.61
CA VAL A 47 -5.65 0.37 -6.40
C VAL A 47 -6.28 -1.00 -6.31
N LEU A 48 -7.60 -1.12 -6.49
CA LEU A 48 -8.30 -2.40 -6.47
C LEU A 48 -7.69 -3.37 -7.49
N ARG A 49 -7.46 -2.93 -8.74
CA ARG A 49 -6.76 -3.74 -9.76
C ARG A 49 -5.33 -4.10 -9.39
N GLY A 50 -4.62 -3.21 -8.69
CA GLY A 50 -3.30 -3.50 -8.17
C GLY A 50 -3.32 -4.62 -7.14
N LEU A 51 -4.30 -4.61 -6.22
CA LEU A 51 -4.47 -5.65 -5.22
C LEU A 51 -4.91 -6.99 -5.82
N GLU A 52 -5.78 -6.97 -6.83
CA GLU A 52 -6.11 -8.17 -7.63
C GLU A 52 -4.85 -8.75 -8.29
N HIS A 53 -4.03 -7.89 -8.89
CA HIS A 53 -2.80 -8.33 -9.53
C HIS A 53 -1.82 -8.95 -8.51
N VAL A 54 -1.73 -8.40 -7.30
CA VAL A 54 -0.97 -9.02 -6.20
C VAL A 54 -1.53 -10.39 -5.87
N TYR A 55 -2.86 -10.51 -5.76
CA TYR A 55 -3.51 -11.79 -5.50
C TYR A 55 -3.18 -12.81 -6.59
N ASP A 56 -3.24 -12.43 -7.87
CA ASP A 56 -2.90 -13.32 -9.00
C ASP A 56 -1.42 -13.77 -9.00
N LEU A 57 -0.51 -12.92 -8.52
CA LEU A 57 0.92 -13.23 -8.46
C LEU A 57 1.32 -14.12 -7.27
N ARG A 58 0.45 -14.30 -6.27
CA ARG A 58 0.78 -14.99 -4.99
C ARG A 58 1.29 -16.42 -5.14
N ASP A 59 0.89 -17.12 -6.20
CA ASP A 59 1.32 -18.51 -6.44
C ASP A 59 2.69 -18.60 -7.15
N THR A 60 3.22 -17.46 -7.59
CA THR A 60 4.51 -17.36 -8.33
C THR A 60 5.56 -16.51 -7.61
N HIS A 61 5.14 -15.72 -6.61
CA HIS A 61 5.99 -14.85 -5.81
C HIS A 61 5.66 -15.08 -4.32
N ASP A 62 6.68 -15.16 -3.48
CA ASP A 62 6.53 -15.26 -2.02
C ASP A 62 6.18 -13.88 -1.43
N ILE A 63 4.91 -13.49 -1.60
CA ILE A 63 4.39 -12.20 -1.14
C ILE A 63 3.87 -12.40 0.29
N VAL A 64 4.50 -11.73 1.25
CA VAL A 64 4.09 -11.80 2.67
C VAL A 64 3.26 -10.60 3.13
N ALA A 65 3.40 -9.46 2.44
CA ALA A 65 2.70 -8.24 2.80
C ALA A 65 2.53 -7.27 1.62
N VAL A 66 1.51 -6.42 1.71
CA VAL A 66 1.26 -5.26 0.86
C VAL A 66 1.22 -4.02 1.73
N ASN A 67 1.92 -2.96 1.30
CA ASN A 67 1.92 -1.67 1.95
C ASN A 67 1.21 -0.62 1.10
N LEU A 68 0.21 0.05 1.67
CA LEU A 68 -0.59 1.11 1.09
C LEU A 68 -0.30 2.43 1.82
N SER A 69 0.84 3.06 1.53
CA SER A 69 1.20 4.39 2.08
C SER A 69 0.57 5.54 1.29
N PHE A 70 -0.72 5.44 1.03
CA PHE A 70 -1.54 6.49 0.43
C PHE A 70 -2.96 6.32 0.95
N GLY A 71 -3.78 7.35 0.80
CA GLY A 71 -5.17 7.34 1.25
C GLY A 71 -6.07 8.12 0.31
N GLY A 72 -7.36 7.86 0.42
CA GLY A 72 -8.42 8.60 -0.25
C GLY A 72 -9.14 9.56 0.72
N PRO A 73 -10.19 10.24 0.25
CA PRO A 73 -11.13 10.92 1.14
C PRO A 73 -11.68 9.93 2.19
N PRO A 74 -12.08 10.44 3.38
CA PRO A 74 -12.74 9.61 4.38
C PRO A 74 -14.13 9.20 3.88
N ASP A 75 -14.19 8.03 3.28
CA ASP A 75 -15.43 7.40 2.83
C ASP A 75 -15.86 6.33 3.86
N GLY A 76 -17.13 5.93 3.85
CA GLY A 76 -17.73 5.12 4.92
C GLY A 76 -16.99 3.79 5.18
N CYS A 77 -17.06 3.27 6.40
CA CYS A 77 -16.25 2.13 6.86
C CYS A 77 -16.48 0.76 6.15
N ALA A 78 -17.40 0.68 5.19
CA ALA A 78 -17.81 -0.58 4.57
C ALA A 78 -17.99 -0.41 3.07
N GLU A 79 -16.93 -0.75 2.32
CA GLU A 79 -16.93 -0.78 0.87
C GLU A 79 -16.70 -2.23 0.41
N PRO A 80 -17.72 -2.90 -0.18
CA PRO A 80 -17.65 -4.33 -0.47
C PRO A 80 -16.46 -4.75 -1.34
N ALA A 81 -16.00 -3.88 -2.24
CA ALA A 81 -14.86 -4.16 -3.10
C ALA A 81 -13.54 -4.23 -2.31
N TRP A 82 -13.36 -3.35 -1.33
CA TRP A 82 -12.19 -3.36 -0.45
C TRP A 82 -12.22 -4.53 0.52
N GLU A 83 -13.38 -4.80 1.12
CA GLU A 83 -13.57 -5.94 2.01
C GLU A 83 -13.25 -7.26 1.31
N ASP A 84 -13.73 -7.44 0.07
CA ASP A 84 -13.47 -8.65 -0.70
C ASP A 84 -11.98 -8.83 -1.02
N VAL A 85 -11.32 -7.84 -1.62
CA VAL A 85 -9.93 -7.99 -2.06
C VAL A 85 -8.96 -8.07 -0.88
N ILE A 86 -9.16 -7.27 0.18
CA ILE A 86 -8.36 -7.36 1.41
C ILE A 86 -8.63 -8.69 2.12
N GLY A 87 -9.89 -9.12 2.17
CA GLY A 87 -10.28 -10.41 2.74
C GLY A 87 -9.60 -11.59 2.03
N ARG A 88 -9.52 -11.57 0.70
CA ARG A 88 -8.83 -12.60 -0.08
C ARG A 88 -7.32 -12.62 0.14
N LEU A 89 -6.68 -11.44 0.18
CA LEU A 89 -5.24 -11.33 0.45
C LEU A 89 -4.91 -11.85 1.86
N THR A 90 -5.66 -11.40 2.87
CA THR A 90 -5.45 -11.82 4.26
C THR A 90 -5.71 -13.31 4.48
N GLN A 91 -6.76 -13.88 3.86
CA GLN A 91 -7.01 -15.32 3.87
C GLN A 91 -5.91 -16.14 3.16
N ALA A 92 -5.26 -15.55 2.16
CA ALA A 92 -4.08 -16.13 1.51
C ALA A 92 -2.78 -15.97 2.32
N GLY A 93 -2.83 -15.37 3.52
CA GLY A 93 -1.66 -15.14 4.37
C GLY A 93 -0.86 -13.88 4.02
N ILE A 94 -1.39 -13.01 3.16
CA ILE A 94 -0.76 -11.75 2.76
C ILE A 94 -1.28 -10.62 3.65
N ALA A 95 -0.40 -10.06 4.49
CA ALA A 95 -0.79 -8.95 5.36
C ALA A 95 -1.02 -7.65 4.55
N VAL A 96 -2.16 -6.99 4.73
CA VAL A 96 -2.42 -5.67 4.13
C VAL A 96 -2.21 -4.59 5.19
N VAL A 97 -1.26 -3.69 4.96
CA VAL A 97 -0.90 -2.59 5.86
C VAL A 97 -1.20 -1.27 5.17
N ALA A 98 -2.07 -0.45 5.74
CA ALA A 98 -2.46 0.84 5.20
C ALA A 98 -2.08 1.99 6.14
N ALA A 99 -1.72 3.13 5.59
CA ALA A 99 -1.52 4.35 6.37
C ALA A 99 -2.88 4.92 6.81
N ALA A 100 -2.94 5.50 8.01
CA ALA A 100 -4.16 6.15 8.52
C ALA A 100 -4.57 7.42 7.74
N GLY A 101 -3.68 7.95 6.90
CA GLY A 101 -3.85 9.22 6.22
C GLY A 101 -3.38 10.42 7.04
N ASN A 102 -3.27 11.57 6.38
CA ASN A 102 -2.70 12.80 6.95
C ASN A 102 -3.75 13.90 7.17
N SER A 103 -5.03 13.54 7.16
CA SER A 103 -6.18 14.44 7.29
C SER A 103 -6.80 14.46 8.69
N GLY A 104 -6.05 13.99 9.70
CA GLY A 104 -6.50 13.98 11.09
C GLY A 104 -6.68 15.39 11.65
N ASP A 105 -7.55 15.53 12.66
CA ASP A 105 -7.77 16.79 13.36
C ASP A 105 -6.60 17.06 14.33
N PRO A 106 -6.03 18.29 14.37
CA PRO A 106 -4.93 18.62 15.26
C PRO A 106 -5.32 18.68 16.75
N THR A 107 -6.63 18.65 17.06
CA THR A 107 -7.17 18.87 18.40
C THR A 107 -8.12 17.77 18.88
N GLU A 108 -8.46 16.80 18.04
CA GLU A 108 -9.37 15.72 18.39
C GLU A 108 -8.85 14.36 17.93
N ILE A 109 -9.07 13.34 18.77
CA ILE A 109 -8.84 11.94 18.39
C ILE A 109 -10.17 11.40 17.88
N THR A 110 -10.30 11.30 16.57
CA THR A 110 -11.43 10.62 15.91
C THR A 110 -11.09 9.15 15.73
N PHE A 111 -12.00 8.26 16.13
CA PHE A 111 -11.91 6.81 15.96
C PHE A 111 -12.76 6.36 14.77
#